data_AF-A0A1B3PQT8-F1
#
_entry.id   AF-A0A1B3PQT8-F1
#
_cell.length_a   1.000
_cell.length_b   1.000
_cell.length_c   1.000
_cell.angle_alpha   90.00
_cell.angle_beta   90.00
_cell.angle_gamma   90.00
#
_symmetry.space_group_name_H-M   'P 1'
#
loop_
_entity.id
_entity.type
_entity.pdbx_description
1 polymer ?
#
loop_
_entity_poly.entity_id
_entity_poly.type
_entity_poly.pdbx_seq_one_letter_code
_entity_poly.pdbx_strand_id
1 'polypeptide(L)'
;MKPLIQRIAAAAVGAVVLVAGLSACSGSHPRASVTAEKMSELRASAVGRISNKLDLDEAQRTKLNILADKLEAQRALLAGTGSGPRSDMAGLLASERFDRVRAQSLLDEKTRAVQAMGPEVINAMGDFYDSLNTQQQQKVRERLQGRQGHWMSRG
;
A
#
# COMPACT_ATOMS: atom_id res chain seq x y z
N MET A 1 21.57 19.57 24.02
CA MET A 1 20.16 19.80 24.44
C MET A 1 19.27 18.76 23.77
N LYS A 2 18.79 17.83 24.61
CA LYS A 2 17.67 16.86 24.51
C LYS A 2 17.31 16.28 23.11
N PRO A 3 17.83 15.08 22.74
CA PRO A 3 17.38 14.30 21.57
C PRO A 3 15.88 13.94 21.60
N LEU A 4 15.22 14.18 22.74
CA LEU A 4 13.77 14.08 22.89
C LEU A 4 12.99 15.16 22.13
N ILE A 5 13.50 16.38 21.94
CA ILE A 5 12.79 17.44 21.21
C ILE A 5 12.80 17.16 19.69
N GLN A 6 13.90 16.58 19.17
CA GLN A 6 13.98 16.11 17.79
C GLN A 6 13.05 14.91 17.53
N ARG A 7 12.89 14.02 18.51
CA ARG A 7 11.98 12.87 18.43
C ARG A 7 10.50 13.29 18.49
N ILE A 8 10.17 14.33 19.25
CA ILE A 8 8.81 14.90 19.32
C ILE A 8 8.48 15.68 18.03
N ALA A 9 9.44 16.40 17.45
CA ALA A 9 9.24 17.09 16.16
C ALA A 9 8.98 16.11 15.01
N ALA A 10 9.65 14.94 15.00
CA ALA A 10 9.40 13.89 14.02
C ALA A 10 8.07 13.14 14.25
N ALA A 11 7.57 13.10 15.49
CA ALA A 11 6.28 12.49 15.82
C ALA A 11 5.08 13.41 15.54
N ALA A 12 5.25 14.74 15.62
CA ALA A 12 4.16 15.70 15.46
C ALA A 12 3.70 15.93 13.99
N VAL A 13 4.37 15.35 13.00
CA VAL A 13 4.02 15.48 11.57
C VAL A 13 3.38 14.20 11.00
N GLY A 14 3.28 13.13 11.78
CA GLY A 14 2.81 11.81 11.33
C GLY A 14 1.29 11.59 11.30
N ALA A 15 0.46 12.65 11.35
CA ALA A 15 -0.97 12.49 11.64
C ALA A 15 -1.94 12.46 10.43
N VAL A 16 -1.53 12.60 9.16
CA VAL A 16 -2.52 12.73 8.04
C VAL A 16 -2.22 11.92 6.76
N VAL A 17 -1.43 10.85 6.76
CA VAL A 17 -1.36 9.98 5.55
C VAL A 17 -1.38 8.51 5.92
N LEU A 18 -2.58 7.93 6.05
CA LEU A 18 -2.78 6.49 6.27
C LEU A 18 -2.82 5.65 4.99
N VAL A 19 -2.30 6.12 3.85
CA VAL A 19 -2.11 5.24 2.68
C VAL A 19 -0.73 5.46 2.06
N ALA A 20 0.30 5.04 2.80
CA ALA A 20 1.58 4.54 2.26
C ALA A 20 2.57 4.31 3.42
N GLY A 21 2.66 3.09 3.96
CA GLY A 21 3.83 2.81 4.80
C GLY A 21 3.78 1.64 5.76
N LEU A 22 3.58 0.41 5.30
CA LEU A 22 4.08 -0.77 6.04
C LEU A 22 5.62 -0.96 5.92
N SER A 23 6.38 0.13 5.74
CA SER A 23 7.83 0.06 5.47
C SER A 23 8.67 1.04 6.29
N ALA A 24 8.07 1.81 7.19
CA ALA A 24 8.77 2.79 8.02
C ALA A 24 8.87 2.30 9.48
N CYS A 25 9.56 1.17 9.71
CA CYS A 25 10.17 0.84 10.99
C CYS A 25 11.52 0.12 10.72
N SER A 26 12.59 0.89 10.93
CA SER A 26 14.01 0.58 11.14
C SER A 26 14.54 -0.86 11.02
N GLY A 27 15.51 -1.04 10.12
CA GLY A 27 16.45 -2.18 10.04
C GLY A 27 17.35 -2.09 8.80
N SER A 28 18.39 -1.25 8.88
CA SER A 28 19.61 -1.10 8.04
C SER A 28 19.77 -1.88 6.71
N HIS A 29 18.89 -1.71 5.73
CA HIS A 29 19.21 -2.04 4.33
C HIS A 29 18.93 -0.85 3.41
N PRO A 30 19.88 -0.48 2.51
CA PRO A 30 19.60 0.45 1.44
C PRO A 30 18.52 -0.19 0.56
N ARG A 31 17.27 0.24 0.69
CA ARG A 31 16.23 -0.12 -0.27
C ARG A 31 16.59 0.55 -1.59
N ALA A 32 17.27 -0.20 -2.46
CA ALA A 32 17.30 0.09 -3.87
C ALA A 32 15.86 0.40 -4.30
N SER A 33 15.68 1.52 -5.01
CA SER A 33 14.45 1.84 -5.71
C SER A 33 13.92 0.56 -6.37
N VAL A 34 12.74 0.11 -5.98
CA VAL A 34 12.16 -1.09 -6.58
C VAL A 34 11.90 -0.75 -8.04
N THR A 35 12.71 -1.29 -8.95
CA THR A 35 12.61 -1.08 -10.39
C THR A 35 11.31 -1.70 -10.91
N ALA A 36 10.83 -1.27 -12.08
CA ALA A 36 9.62 -1.83 -12.70
C ALA A 36 9.70 -3.36 -12.85
N GLU A 37 10.86 -3.90 -13.20
CA GLU A 37 11.10 -5.35 -13.30
C GLU A 37 11.01 -6.08 -11.96
N LYS A 38 11.58 -5.52 -10.89
CA LYS A 38 11.41 -6.10 -9.56
C LYS A 38 9.96 -6.05 -9.09
N MET A 39 9.21 -5.04 -9.53
CA MET A 39 7.79 -4.93 -9.20
C MET A 39 6.95 -6.02 -9.88
N SER A 40 7.20 -6.32 -11.16
CA SER A 40 6.51 -7.39 -11.87
C SER A 40 6.85 -8.77 -11.29
N GLU A 41 8.11 -9.01 -10.90
CA GLU A 41 8.53 -10.23 -10.21
C GLU A 41 7.84 -10.38 -8.84
N LEU A 42 7.82 -9.31 -8.03
CA LEU A 42 7.14 -9.31 -6.74
C LEU A 42 5.64 -9.57 -6.90
N ARG A 43 5.02 -9.00 -7.93
CA ARG A 43 3.62 -9.24 -8.26
C ARG A 43 3.39 -10.70 -8.64
N ALA A 44 4.16 -11.25 -9.56
CA ALA A 44 4.06 -12.65 -9.97
C ALA A 44 4.25 -13.60 -8.78
N SER A 45 5.21 -13.31 -7.90
CA SER A 45 5.44 -14.05 -6.66
C SER A 45 4.26 -13.95 -5.70
N ALA A 46 3.64 -12.77 -5.55
CA ALA A 46 2.47 -12.58 -4.71
C ALA A 46 1.26 -13.36 -5.23
N VAL A 47 0.97 -13.28 -6.53
CA VAL A 47 -0.10 -14.05 -7.18
C VAL A 47 0.15 -15.54 -6.98
N GLY A 48 1.35 -16.04 -7.28
CA GLY A 48 1.69 -17.46 -7.10
C GLY A 48 1.52 -17.93 -5.65
N ARG A 49 1.93 -17.12 -4.66
CA ARG A 49 1.73 -17.44 -3.24
C ARG A 49 0.26 -17.48 -2.83
N ILE A 50 -0.57 -16.56 -3.33
CA ILE A 50 -2.00 -16.53 -3.03
C ILE A 50 -2.70 -17.72 -3.70
N SER A 51 -2.40 -17.97 -4.98
CA SER A 51 -2.87 -19.14 -5.73
C SER A 51 -2.58 -20.44 -5.00
N ASN A 52 -1.34 -20.65 -4.56
CA ASN A 52 -0.96 -21.89 -3.87
C ASN A 52 -1.58 -22.00 -2.47
N LYS A 53 -1.73 -20.89 -1.73
CA LYS A 53 -2.30 -20.92 -0.37
C LYS A 53 -3.80 -21.16 -0.35
N LEU A 54 -4.50 -20.60 -1.33
CA LEU A 54 -5.94 -20.76 -1.47
C LEU A 54 -6.31 -21.96 -2.34
N ASP A 55 -5.33 -22.60 -2.99
CA ASP A 55 -5.55 -23.69 -3.93
C ASP A 55 -6.54 -23.25 -5.02
N LEU A 56 -6.17 -22.16 -5.72
CA LEU A 56 -7.02 -21.54 -6.71
C LEU A 56 -7.07 -22.35 -7.99
N ASP A 57 -8.26 -22.51 -8.54
CA ASP A 57 -8.43 -22.99 -9.92
C ASP A 57 -8.05 -21.91 -10.95
N GLU A 58 -8.12 -22.27 -12.23
CA GLU A 58 -7.74 -21.39 -13.34
C GLU A 58 -8.64 -20.14 -13.45
N ALA A 59 -9.95 -20.29 -13.21
CA ALA A 59 -10.90 -19.18 -13.28
C ALA A 59 -10.66 -18.18 -12.14
N GLN A 60 -10.45 -18.68 -10.92
CA GLN A 60 -10.11 -17.89 -9.74
C GLN A 60 -8.75 -17.20 -9.90
N ARG A 61 -7.76 -17.89 -10.47
CA ARG A 61 -6.43 -17.31 -10.76
C ARG A 61 -6.52 -16.19 -11.80
N THR A 62 -7.38 -16.33 -12.80
CA THR A 62 -7.65 -15.27 -13.77
C THR A 62 -8.20 -14.01 -13.09
N LYS A 63 -9.18 -14.16 -12.20
CA LYS A 63 -9.73 -13.05 -11.42
C LYS A 63 -8.70 -12.40 -10.49
N LEU A 64 -7.82 -13.20 -9.87
CA LEU A 64 -6.70 -12.69 -9.08
C LEU A 64 -5.71 -11.88 -9.92
N ASN A 65 -5.44 -12.30 -11.16
CA ASN A 65 -4.57 -11.55 -12.08
C ASN A 65 -5.20 -10.20 -12.44
N ILE A 66 -6.50 -10.17 -12.76
CA ILE A 66 -7.24 -8.93 -13.04
C ILE A 66 -7.16 -7.98 -11.84
N LEU A 67 -7.40 -8.47 -10.62
CA LEU A 67 -7.25 -7.66 -9.41
C LEU A 67 -5.83 -7.11 -9.27
N ALA A 68 -4.81 -7.91 -9.54
CA ALA A 68 -3.43 -7.46 -9.49
C ALA A 68 -3.12 -6.39 -10.56
N ASP A 69 -3.73 -6.46 -11.76
CA ASP A 69 -3.61 -5.43 -12.81
C ASP A 69 -4.20 -4.11 -12.35
N LYS A 70 -5.39 -4.15 -11.73
CA LYS A 70 -6.05 -2.94 -11.21
C LYS A 70 -5.24 -2.29 -10.09
N LEU A 71 -4.64 -3.09 -9.20
CA LEU A 71 -3.77 -2.59 -8.13
C LEU A 71 -2.47 -1.97 -8.66
N GLU A 72 -1.89 -2.55 -9.70
CA GLU A 72 -0.69 -2.01 -10.34
C GLU A 72 -0.97 -0.68 -11.04
N ALA A 73 -2.07 -0.61 -11.81
CA ALA A 73 -2.51 0.62 -12.44
C ALA A 73 -2.82 1.72 -11.40
N GLN A 74 -3.52 1.37 -10.31
CA GLN A 74 -3.79 2.32 -9.22
C GLN A 74 -2.50 2.84 -8.60
N ARG A 75 -1.53 1.95 -8.37
CA ARG A 75 -0.22 2.34 -7.84
C ARG A 75 0.55 3.25 -8.79
N ALA A 76 0.53 2.98 -10.10
CA ALA A 76 1.20 3.81 -11.09
C ALA A 76 0.65 5.24 -11.06
N LEU A 77 -0.68 5.39 -10.97
CA LEU A 77 -1.32 6.70 -10.82
C LEU A 77 -0.96 7.38 -9.49
N LEU A 78 -0.91 6.64 -8.38
CA LEU A 78 -0.59 7.18 -7.06
C LEU A 78 0.90 7.52 -6.87
N ALA A 79 1.78 6.89 -7.65
CA ALA A 79 3.18 7.26 -7.71
C ALA A 79 3.37 8.67 -8.31
N GLY A 80 2.39 9.15 -9.08
CA GLY A 80 2.36 10.48 -9.67
C GLY A 80 3.51 10.73 -10.65
N THR A 81 3.74 11.99 -10.99
CA THR A 81 4.87 12.46 -11.81
C THR A 81 6.15 12.72 -11.01
N GLY A 82 6.08 12.64 -9.67
CA GLY A 82 7.18 12.95 -8.77
C GLY A 82 8.27 11.87 -8.74
N SER A 83 9.46 12.23 -8.26
CA SER A 83 10.60 11.30 -8.07
C SER A 83 10.41 10.35 -6.87
N GLY A 84 9.16 10.15 -6.43
CA GLY A 84 8.76 9.31 -5.31
C GLY A 84 8.45 10.06 -4.01
N PRO A 85 7.85 9.39 -3.01
CA PRO A 85 7.28 10.02 -1.80
C PRO A 85 8.27 10.84 -0.98
N ARG A 86 9.55 10.47 -1.02
CA ARG A 86 10.62 11.15 -0.27
C ARG A 86 11.02 12.46 -0.94
N SER A 87 11.01 12.50 -2.28
CA SER A 87 11.29 13.70 -3.07
C SER A 87 10.13 14.69 -2.94
N ASP A 88 8.90 14.20 -2.97
CA ASP A 88 7.71 15.02 -2.74
C ASP A 88 7.79 15.70 -1.36
N MET A 89 8.10 14.93 -0.31
CA MET A 89 8.26 15.46 1.05
C MET A 89 9.42 16.45 1.17
N ALA A 90 10.58 16.14 0.58
CA ALA A 90 11.70 17.08 0.53
C ALA A 90 11.30 18.38 -0.16
N GLY A 91 10.48 18.30 -1.20
CA GLY A 91 9.92 19.44 -1.90
C GLY A 91 8.98 20.32 -1.07
N LEU A 92 8.26 19.74 -0.09
CA LEU A 92 7.42 20.50 0.85
C LEU A 92 8.22 21.27 1.90
N LEU A 93 9.45 20.83 2.16
CA LEU A 93 10.37 21.36 3.17
C LEU A 93 11.55 22.13 2.55
N ALA A 94 11.52 22.36 1.24
CA ALA A 94 12.63 22.96 0.51
C ALA A 94 12.84 24.45 0.82
N SER A 95 11.83 25.11 1.39
CA SER A 95 11.87 26.52 1.77
C SER A 95 11.82 26.69 3.29
N GLU A 96 12.03 27.92 3.78
CA GLU A 96 12.01 28.24 5.21
C GLU A 96 10.67 27.94 5.90
N ARG A 97 9.58 27.83 5.13
CA ARG A 97 8.23 27.57 5.62
C ARG A 97 7.63 26.41 4.85
N PHE A 98 6.92 25.55 5.56
CA PHE A 98 6.20 24.44 4.93
C PHE A 98 5.28 24.91 3.79
N ASP A 99 5.45 24.32 2.61
CA ASP A 99 4.66 24.64 1.42
C ASP A 99 3.28 23.97 1.47
N ARG A 100 2.33 24.66 2.12
CA ARG A 100 0.94 24.21 2.25
C ARG A 100 0.23 24.08 0.91
N VAL A 101 0.56 24.94 -0.07
CA VAL A 101 -0.09 24.95 -1.38
C VAL A 101 0.31 23.70 -2.15
N ARG A 102 1.61 23.37 -2.17
CA ARG A 102 2.11 22.14 -2.76
C ARG A 102 1.58 20.90 -2.05
N ALA A 103 1.51 20.91 -0.72
CA ALA A 103 0.96 19.79 0.05
C ALA A 103 -0.51 19.53 -0.32
N GLN A 104 -1.32 20.59 -0.44
CA GLN A 104 -2.71 20.46 -0.86
C GLN A 104 -2.82 19.92 -2.29
N SER A 105 -2.00 20.41 -3.22
CA SER A 105 -1.98 19.92 -4.60
C SER A 105 -1.68 18.42 -4.69
N LEU A 106 -0.67 17.95 -3.94
CA LEU A 106 -0.32 16.52 -3.88
C LEU A 106 -1.45 15.66 -3.30
N LEU A 107 -2.19 16.18 -2.31
CA LEU A 107 -3.36 15.50 -1.75
C LEU A 107 -4.48 15.42 -2.79
N ASP A 108 -4.78 16.51 -3.48
CA ASP A 108 -5.84 16.58 -4.48
C ASP A 108 -5.57 15.64 -5.65
N GLU A 109 -4.33 15.59 -6.14
CA GLU A 109 -3.89 14.66 -7.20
C GLU A 109 -4.11 13.19 -6.78
N LYS A 110 -3.64 12.81 -5.59
CA LYS A 110 -3.83 11.45 -5.06
C LYS A 110 -5.29 11.12 -4.83
N THR A 111 -6.07 12.06 -4.33
CA THR A 111 -7.51 11.88 -4.11
C THR A 111 -8.23 11.63 -5.43
N ARG A 112 -7.92 12.41 -6.47
CA ARG A 112 -8.47 12.18 -7.83
C ARG A 112 -8.07 10.81 -8.37
N ALA A 113 -6.81 10.40 -8.21
CA ALA A 113 -6.37 9.07 -8.63
C ALA A 113 -7.13 7.94 -7.91
N VAL A 114 -7.35 8.06 -6.59
CA VAL A 114 -8.16 7.11 -5.83
C VAL A 114 -9.62 7.12 -6.30
N GLN A 115 -10.21 8.29 -6.55
CA GLN A 115 -11.59 8.38 -7.03
C GLN A 115 -11.77 7.77 -8.42
N ALA A 116 -10.78 7.95 -9.31
CA ALA A 116 -10.82 7.41 -10.66
C ALA A 116 -10.72 5.88 -10.68
N MET A 117 -9.85 5.29 -9.85
CA MET A 117 -9.57 3.85 -9.89
C MET A 117 -10.20 3.03 -8.77
N GLY A 118 -10.69 3.68 -7.72
CA GLY A 118 -11.28 3.04 -6.55
C GLY A 118 -12.39 2.05 -6.90
N PRO A 119 -13.40 2.45 -7.71
CA PRO A 119 -14.48 1.54 -8.11
C PRO A 119 -13.98 0.28 -8.83
N GLU A 120 -12.99 0.39 -9.71
CA GLU A 120 -12.46 -0.76 -10.44
C GLU A 120 -11.74 -1.75 -9.54
N VAL A 121 -10.96 -1.25 -8.57
CA VAL A 121 -10.27 -2.10 -7.59
C VAL A 121 -11.28 -2.78 -6.67
N ILE A 122 -12.31 -2.07 -6.23
CA ILE A 122 -13.39 -2.62 -5.40
C ILE A 122 -14.11 -3.74 -6.14
N ASN A 123 -14.50 -3.50 -7.39
CA ASN A 123 -15.20 -4.51 -8.20
C ASN A 123 -14.32 -5.73 -8.45
N ALA A 124 -13.06 -5.56 -8.85
CA ALA A 124 -12.14 -6.68 -9.08
C ALA A 124 -11.87 -7.49 -7.79
N MET A 125 -11.84 -6.84 -6.63
CA MET A 125 -11.72 -7.52 -5.34
C MET A 125 -12.99 -8.34 -5.04
N GLY A 126 -14.16 -7.76 -5.27
CA GLY A 126 -15.45 -8.45 -5.14
C GLY A 126 -15.52 -9.67 -6.06
N ASP A 127 -15.24 -9.49 -7.35
CA ASP A 127 -15.25 -10.57 -8.35
C ASP A 127 -14.33 -11.74 -7.98
N PHE A 128 -13.13 -11.43 -7.46
CA PHE A 128 -12.21 -12.43 -6.96
C PHE A 128 -12.74 -13.12 -5.71
N TYR A 129 -13.18 -12.38 -4.69
CA TYR A 129 -13.66 -12.96 -3.43
C TYR A 129 -14.91 -13.83 -3.62
N ASP A 130 -15.85 -13.36 -4.44
CA ASP A 130 -17.10 -14.07 -4.74
C ASP A 130 -16.87 -15.31 -5.62
N SER A 131 -15.73 -15.41 -6.30
CA SER A 131 -15.32 -16.62 -7.00
C SER A 131 -14.78 -17.72 -6.10
N LEU A 132 -14.38 -17.38 -4.86
CA LEU A 132 -13.83 -18.32 -3.92
C LEU A 132 -14.95 -19.17 -3.29
N ASN A 133 -14.66 -20.45 -3.07
CA ASN A 133 -15.57 -21.31 -2.30
C ASN A 133 -15.54 -20.97 -0.80
N THR A 134 -16.48 -21.52 -0.04
CA THR A 134 -16.63 -21.25 1.41
C THR A 134 -15.34 -21.49 2.21
N GLN A 135 -14.59 -22.55 1.89
CA GLN A 135 -13.34 -22.89 2.59
C GLN A 135 -12.22 -21.89 2.25
N GLN A 136 -12.10 -21.49 0.99
CA GLN A 136 -11.15 -20.48 0.54
C GLN A 136 -11.45 -19.11 1.15
N GLN A 137 -12.71 -18.69 1.16
CA GLN A 137 -13.14 -17.44 1.80
C GLN A 137 -12.84 -17.45 3.32
N GLN A 138 -13.04 -18.60 3.98
CA GLN A 138 -12.70 -18.76 5.39
C GLN A 138 -11.20 -18.57 5.64
N LYS A 139 -10.33 -19.18 4.82
CA LYS A 139 -8.88 -18.96 4.87
C LYS A 139 -8.51 -17.48 4.70
N VAL A 140 -9.19 -16.76 3.80
CA VAL A 140 -8.97 -15.31 3.61
C VAL A 140 -9.33 -14.55 4.90
N ARG A 141 -10.50 -14.81 5.49
CA ARG A 141 -10.95 -14.15 6.74
C ARG A 141 -10.00 -14.43 7.90
N GLU A 142 -9.59 -15.68 8.10
CA GLU A 142 -8.65 -16.07 9.16
C GLU A 142 -7.29 -15.39 9.01
N ARG A 143 -6.80 -15.23 7.78
CA ARG A 143 -5.54 -14.52 7.52
C ARG A 143 -5.64 -13.02 7.85
N LEU A 144 -6.80 -12.40 7.62
CA LEU A 144 -7.05 -11.01 7.99
C LEU A 144 -7.19 -10.86 9.52
N GLN A 145 -7.90 -11.78 10.17
CA GLN A 145 -8.09 -11.79 11.62
C GLN A 145 -6.81 -12.17 12.39
N GLY A 146 -5.93 -12.98 11.80
CA GLY A 146 -4.66 -13.42 12.39
C GLY A 146 -3.66 -12.29 12.69
N ARG A 147 -3.96 -11.04 12.32
CA ARG A 147 -3.21 -9.85 12.74
C ARG A 147 -3.84 -9.10 13.92
N GLN A 148 -5.06 -9.45 14.35
CA GLN A 148 -5.73 -8.86 15.52
C GLN A 148 -5.51 -9.65 16.82
N GLY A 149 -5.06 -10.92 16.75
CA GLY A 149 -5.01 -11.82 17.91
C GLY A 149 -3.77 -11.72 18.82
N HIS A 150 -2.77 -10.88 18.53
CA HIS A 150 -1.50 -10.87 19.31
C HIS A 150 -1.37 -9.75 20.35
N TRP A 151 -2.35 -8.86 20.47
CA TRP A 151 -2.32 -7.74 21.44
C TRP A 151 -3.30 -7.90 22.61
N MET A 152 -4.40 -8.66 22.45
CA MET A 152 -5.40 -8.87 23.51
C MET A 152 -5.12 -10.11 24.39
N SER A 153 -3.92 -10.70 24.31
CA SER A 153 -3.50 -11.85 25.13
C SER A 153 -2.17 -11.57 25.85
N ARG A 154 -2.12 -10.44 26.55
CA ARG A 154 -1.26 -10.27 27.71
C ARG A 154 -2.15 -9.73 28.83
N GLY A 155 -2.64 -10.66 29.64
CA GLY A 155 -3.01 -10.35 31.02
C GLY A 155 -1.79 -9.91 31.82
#